data_AF-A0A1C7PA93-F1
#
_entry.id   AF-A0A1C7PA93-F1
#
_cell.length_a   1.000
_cell.length_b   1.000
_cell.length_c   1.000
_cell.angle_alpha   90.00
_cell.angle_beta   90.00
_cell.angle_gamma   90.00
#
_symmetry.space_group_name_H-M   'P 1'
#
loop_
_entity.id
_entity.type
_entity.pdbx_description
1 polymer ?
#
loop_
_entity_poly.entity_id
_entity_poly.type
_entity_poly.pdbx_seq_one_letter_code
_entity_poly.pdbx_strand_id
1 'polypeptide(L)'
;MKLPYHILIPGFVVCAPALAGPEHTASLLHLYKCIDEHIAVLKTVQDKPSADAAAQKIPASYEAICKAFQSMDKLEPPDAEELMNIASSYRAIHERLQKEYSACARPLLANNCYGSTSLQTALEPYPTLSDLLDTLSDRAQETKDSASTTIPEHSTTQSDEERRRHDRFMQEQSATFSGGNGLSMETAIRLHSPHGYDAVAKENLYLDSVYPGCQAENQSLLSGKSGRMYDRIEIRTKNGTKMIYFDVTDDLKNLREQTQKTKQAP
;
A
#
# COMPACT_ATOMS: atom_id res chain seq x y z
N MET A 1 1.70 26.27 27.56
CA MET A 1 2.47 25.89 26.36
C MET A 1 3.23 24.61 26.69
N LYS A 2 2.68 23.44 26.34
CA LYS A 2 3.22 22.10 26.64
C LYS A 2 3.32 21.31 25.31
N LEU A 3 4.37 20.48 25.25
CA LEU A 3 5.08 19.97 24.08
C LEU A 3 4.28 19.08 23.10
N PRO A 4 4.73 18.98 21.82
CA PRO A 4 4.24 17.99 20.88
C PRO A 4 4.72 16.59 21.30
N TYR A 5 3.79 15.64 21.43
CA TYR A 5 4.12 14.27 21.78
C TYR A 5 4.74 13.57 20.56
N HIS A 6 6.05 13.35 20.60
CA HIS A 6 6.69 12.33 19.77
C HIS A 6 6.68 11.02 20.56
N ILE A 7 5.81 10.10 20.18
CA ILE A 7 5.89 8.71 20.67
C ILE A 7 6.86 7.98 19.74
N LEU A 8 8.08 7.79 20.24
CA LEU A 8 9.12 7.00 19.55
C LEU A 8 8.78 5.51 19.69
N ILE A 9 8.13 4.95 18.68
CA ILE A 9 8.11 3.51 18.47
C ILE A 9 9.39 3.15 17.70
N PRO A 10 10.23 2.20 18.15
CA PRO A 10 11.50 1.89 17.48
C PRO A 10 11.28 1.51 16.01
N GLY A 11 11.77 2.34 15.09
CA GLY A 11 11.71 2.10 13.64
C GLY A 11 10.64 2.89 12.88
N PHE A 12 9.77 3.65 13.54
CA PHE A 12 8.81 4.52 12.86
C PHE A 12 8.55 5.79 13.69
N VAL A 13 8.85 6.96 13.14
CA VAL A 13 8.29 8.21 13.65
C VAL A 13 6.86 8.25 13.15
N VAL A 14 5.92 7.72 13.94
CA VAL A 14 4.52 8.04 13.74
C VAL A 14 4.43 9.52 14.09
N CYS A 15 4.36 10.38 13.08
CA CYS A 15 3.76 11.68 13.24
C CYS A 15 2.31 11.39 13.61
N ALA A 16 2.04 11.16 14.90
CA ALA A 16 0.67 11.19 15.41
C ALA A 16 0.15 12.55 14.92
N PRO A 17 -0.86 12.57 14.05
CA PRO A 17 -1.27 13.82 13.43
C PRO A 17 -1.57 14.77 14.58
N ALA A 18 -0.86 15.90 14.62
CA ALA A 18 -0.98 16.92 15.67
C ALA A 18 -2.38 17.58 15.71
N LEU A 19 -3.35 16.96 15.04
CA LEU A 19 -4.67 17.43 14.69
C LEU A 19 -5.77 16.46 15.16
N ALA A 20 -5.43 15.26 15.66
CA ALA A 20 -6.41 14.35 16.23
C ALA A 20 -6.71 14.68 17.70
N GLY A 21 -7.99 14.63 18.08
CA GLY A 21 -8.41 14.73 19.47
C GLY A 21 -7.71 13.68 20.35
N PRO A 22 -7.61 13.91 21.67
CA PRO A 22 -6.90 13.02 22.59
C PRO A 22 -7.48 11.59 22.59
N GLU A 23 -8.78 11.45 22.37
CA GLU A 23 -9.47 10.15 22.30
C GLU A 23 -9.12 9.38 21.02
N HIS A 24 -9.16 10.03 19.84
CA HIS A 24 -8.71 9.45 18.58
C HIS A 24 -7.24 9.03 18.62
N THR A 25 -6.40 9.88 19.20
CA THR A 25 -4.97 9.59 19.39
C THR A 25 -4.77 8.36 20.28
N ALA A 26 -5.49 8.27 21.39
CA ALA A 26 -5.42 7.12 22.30
C ALA A 26 -5.87 5.82 21.62
N SER A 27 -6.97 5.87 20.86
CA SER A 27 -7.48 4.69 20.16
C SER A 27 -6.57 4.24 19.01
N LEU A 28 -5.96 5.19 18.27
CA LEU A 28 -4.93 4.87 17.27
C LEU A 28 -3.73 4.18 17.91
N LEU A 29 -3.22 4.71 19.02
CA LEU A 29 -2.10 4.09 19.75
C LEU A 29 -2.46 2.70 20.28
N HIS A 30 -3.71 2.50 20.73
CA HIS A 30 -4.18 1.18 21.14
C HIS A 30 -4.20 0.19 19.97
N LEU A 31 -4.70 0.61 18.80
CA LEU A 31 -4.69 -0.19 17.58
C LEU A 31 -3.26 -0.58 17.16
N TYR A 32 -2.33 0.37 17.18
CA TYR A 32 -0.91 0.11 16.91
C TYR A 32 -0.35 -1.01 17.81
N LYS A 33 -0.64 -0.92 19.11
CA LYS A 33 -0.21 -1.91 20.08
C LYS A 33 -0.78 -3.29 19.76
N CYS A 34 -2.08 -3.40 19.45
CA CYS A 34 -2.70 -4.68 19.08
C CYS A 34 -2.07 -5.29 17.81
N ILE A 35 -1.71 -4.46 16.83
CA ILE A 35 -1.05 -4.90 15.60
C ILE A 35 0.36 -5.40 15.87
N ASP A 36 1.16 -4.68 16.67
CA ASP A 36 2.50 -5.11 17.02
C ASP A 36 2.48 -6.43 17.81
N GLU A 37 1.53 -6.60 18.72
CA GLU A 37 1.31 -7.86 19.45
C GLU A 37 0.93 -9.01 18.51
N HIS A 38 0.07 -8.76 17.52
CA HIS A 38 -0.31 -9.74 16.51
C HIS A 38 0.88 -10.16 15.63
N ILE A 39 1.67 -9.20 15.15
CA ILE A 39 2.88 -9.48 14.37
C ILE A 39 3.89 -10.27 15.21
N ALA A 40 4.03 -9.96 16.50
CA ALA A 40 4.90 -10.71 17.40
C ALA A 40 4.47 -12.18 17.50
N VAL A 41 3.17 -12.48 17.55
CA VAL A 41 2.65 -13.87 17.50
C VAL A 41 3.07 -14.57 16.21
N LEU A 42 2.89 -13.93 15.06
CA LEU A 42 3.27 -14.52 13.76
C LEU A 42 4.78 -14.81 13.67
N LYS A 43 5.62 -13.93 14.24
CA LYS A 43 7.08 -14.09 14.26
C LYS A 43 7.58 -15.20 15.20
N THR A 44 6.72 -15.75 16.07
CA THR A 44 7.10 -16.90 16.91
C THR A 44 7.20 -18.21 16.14
N VAL A 45 6.67 -18.29 14.92
CA VAL A 45 6.64 -19.51 14.11
C VAL A 45 8.01 -19.78 13.50
N GLN A 46 8.73 -20.77 14.04
CA GLN A 46 10.07 -21.20 13.59
C GLN A 46 10.15 -22.70 13.26
N ASP A 47 9.18 -23.47 13.74
CA ASP A 47 9.06 -24.91 13.60
C ASP A 47 7.58 -25.34 13.73
N LYS A 48 7.29 -26.65 13.64
CA LYS A 48 5.93 -27.16 13.76
C LYS A 48 5.29 -26.94 15.15
N PRO A 49 5.98 -27.25 16.27
CA PRO A 49 5.43 -26.98 17.60
C PRO A 49 5.08 -25.50 17.83
N SER A 50 5.92 -24.57 17.36
CA SER A 50 5.63 -23.13 17.45
C SER A 50 4.52 -22.69 16.50
N ALA A 51 4.35 -23.34 15.34
CA ALA A 51 3.19 -23.13 14.47
C ALA A 51 1.86 -23.46 15.16
N ASP A 52 1.76 -24.61 15.82
CA ASP A 52 0.54 -25.02 16.53
C ASP A 52 0.28 -24.12 17.75
N ALA A 53 1.33 -23.70 18.45
CA ALA A 53 1.22 -22.74 19.57
C ALA A 53 0.81 -21.34 19.10
N ALA A 54 1.30 -20.87 17.95
CA ALA A 54 0.89 -19.61 17.34
C ALA A 54 -0.57 -19.67 16.86
N ALA A 55 -0.99 -20.79 16.27
CA ALA A 55 -2.37 -21.00 15.82
C ALA A 55 -3.40 -20.80 16.94
N GLN A 56 -3.06 -21.15 18.19
CA GLN A 56 -3.93 -20.91 19.35
C GLN A 56 -4.04 -19.42 19.73
N LYS A 57 -3.02 -18.61 19.40
CA LYS A 57 -2.93 -17.19 19.78
C LYS A 57 -3.42 -16.24 18.68
N ILE A 58 -3.34 -16.68 17.41
CA ILE A 58 -3.73 -15.89 16.24
C ILE A 58 -5.18 -15.38 16.36
N PRO A 59 -6.21 -16.20 16.64
CA PRO A 59 -7.59 -15.72 16.74
C PRO A 59 -7.78 -14.63 17.80
N ALA A 60 -7.20 -14.82 18.99
CA ALA A 60 -7.33 -13.86 20.10
C ALA A 60 -6.64 -12.52 19.79
N SER A 61 -5.43 -12.57 19.21
CA SER A 61 -4.71 -11.36 18.81
C SER A 61 -5.39 -10.63 17.65
N TYR A 62 -6.02 -11.33 16.72
CA TYR A 62 -6.82 -10.74 15.66
C TYR A 62 -8.13 -10.13 16.19
N GLU A 63 -8.83 -10.82 17.10
CA GLU A 63 -10.03 -10.29 17.76
C GLU A 63 -9.73 -8.97 18.50
N ALA A 64 -8.54 -8.84 19.09
CA ALA A 64 -8.09 -7.60 19.73
C ALA A 64 -7.98 -6.44 18.71
N ILE A 65 -7.44 -6.71 17.51
CA ILE A 65 -7.39 -5.72 16.42
C ILE A 65 -8.82 -5.31 16.02
N CYS A 66 -9.72 -6.27 15.81
CA CYS A 66 -11.11 -5.99 15.46
C CYS A 66 -11.82 -5.14 16.52
N LYS A 67 -11.62 -5.44 17.81
CA LYS A 67 -12.17 -4.65 18.92
C LYS A 67 -11.60 -3.23 18.96
N ALA A 68 -10.31 -3.06 18.67
CA ALA A 68 -9.69 -1.75 18.56
C ALA A 68 -10.34 -0.92 17.42
N PHE A 69 -10.54 -1.51 16.24
CA PHE A 69 -11.29 -0.86 15.14
C PHE A 69 -12.71 -0.48 15.55
N GLN A 70 -13.48 -1.41 16.13
CA GLN A 70 -14.85 -1.16 16.58
C GLN A 70 -14.94 -0.09 17.67
N SER A 71 -13.89 0.07 18.49
CA SER A 71 -13.85 1.13 19.50
C SER A 71 -13.70 2.52 18.86
N MET A 72 -13.02 2.59 17.72
CA MET A 72 -12.84 3.82 16.95
C MET A 72 -14.11 4.22 16.21
N ASP A 73 -14.92 3.27 15.76
CA ASP A 73 -16.24 3.54 15.17
C ASP A 73 -17.24 4.22 16.13
N LYS A 74 -16.99 4.12 17.44
CA LYS A 74 -17.84 4.72 18.48
C LYS A 74 -17.43 6.15 18.83
N LEU A 75 -16.29 6.61 18.35
CA LEU A 75 -15.84 7.99 18.57
C LEU A 75 -16.69 8.93 17.71
N GLU A 76 -16.94 10.13 18.25
CA GLU A 76 -17.61 11.16 17.46
C GLU A 76 -16.79 11.45 16.19
N PRO A 77 -17.45 11.59 15.02
CA PRO A 77 -16.74 11.81 13.78
C PRO A 77 -15.93 13.11 13.90
N PRO A 78 -14.61 13.06 13.68
CA PRO A 78 -13.80 14.25 13.67
C PRO A 78 -14.20 15.19 12.54
N ASP A 79 -13.68 16.42 12.54
CA ASP A 79 -13.85 17.28 11.38
C ASP A 79 -13.21 16.66 10.12
N ALA A 80 -13.56 17.16 8.94
CA ALA A 80 -13.15 16.57 7.68
C ALA A 80 -11.61 16.51 7.51
N GLU A 81 -10.87 17.47 8.08
CA GLU A 81 -9.41 17.50 8.01
C GLU A 81 -8.79 16.44 8.94
N GLU A 82 -9.32 16.31 10.16
CA GLU A 82 -8.91 15.30 11.13
C GLU A 82 -9.26 13.88 10.65
N LEU A 83 -10.43 13.68 10.03
CA LEU A 83 -10.81 12.42 9.37
C LEU A 83 -9.82 12.00 8.28
N MET A 84 -9.37 12.92 7.41
CA MET A 84 -8.39 12.60 6.36
C MET A 84 -7.04 12.21 6.94
N ASN A 85 -6.59 12.86 8.01
CA ASN A 85 -5.35 12.53 8.70
C ASN A 85 -5.41 11.16 9.40
N ILE A 86 -6.56 10.87 10.01
CA ILE A 86 -6.85 9.56 10.60
C ILE A 86 -6.84 8.49 9.51
N ALA A 87 -7.56 8.70 8.40
CA ALA A 87 -7.61 7.78 7.27
C ALA A 87 -6.22 7.51 6.65
N SER A 88 -5.39 8.55 6.49
CA SER A 88 -4.00 8.39 6.04
C SER A 88 -3.16 7.56 7.00
N SER A 89 -3.31 7.78 8.31
CA SER A 89 -2.62 7.00 9.34
C SER A 89 -3.07 5.54 9.33
N TYR A 90 -4.37 5.28 9.18
CA TYR A 90 -4.93 3.94 9.04
C TYR A 90 -4.40 3.21 7.80
N ARG A 91 -4.29 3.90 6.67
CA ARG A 91 -3.74 3.34 5.44
C ARG A 91 -2.30 2.86 5.65
N ALA A 92 -1.44 3.70 6.24
CA ALA A 92 -0.05 3.33 6.53
C ALA A 92 0.05 2.12 7.49
N ILE A 93 -0.82 2.07 8.50
CA ILE A 93 -0.93 0.93 9.42
C ILE A 93 -1.28 -0.34 8.65
N HIS A 94 -2.25 -0.27 7.76
CA HIS A 94 -2.69 -1.40 6.98
C HIS A 94 -1.63 -1.89 5.99
N GLU A 95 -1.01 -0.99 5.24
CA GLU A 95 0.08 -1.35 4.32
C GLU A 95 1.20 -2.08 5.06
N ARG A 96 1.55 -1.62 6.27
CA ARG A 96 2.50 -2.32 7.14
C ARG A 96 2.00 -3.69 7.56
N LEU A 97 0.76 -3.80 8.05
CA LEU A 97 0.17 -5.08 8.46
C LEU A 97 0.14 -6.07 7.28
N GLN A 98 -0.29 -5.63 6.10
CA GLN A 98 -0.34 -6.44 4.89
C GLN A 98 1.05 -6.86 4.43
N LYS A 99 2.06 -5.97 4.51
CA LYS A 99 3.46 -6.28 4.21
C LYS A 99 4.02 -7.32 5.17
N GLU A 100 3.86 -7.14 6.48
CA GLU A 100 4.35 -8.08 7.49
C GLU A 100 3.59 -9.40 7.43
N TYR A 101 2.27 -9.38 7.22
CA TYR A 101 1.47 -10.58 6.99
C TYR A 101 1.91 -11.32 5.73
N SER A 102 2.14 -10.61 4.63
CA SER A 102 2.66 -11.21 3.39
C SER A 102 4.08 -11.76 3.56
N ALA A 103 4.89 -11.16 4.43
CA ALA A 103 6.25 -11.64 4.73
C ALA A 103 6.26 -12.84 5.69
N CYS A 104 5.30 -12.93 6.61
CA CYS A 104 5.25 -13.96 7.64
C CYS A 104 4.23 -15.06 7.32
N ALA A 105 2.95 -14.73 7.16
CA ALA A 105 1.86 -15.70 6.99
C ALA A 105 1.82 -16.33 5.60
N ARG A 106 2.11 -15.57 4.52
CA ARG A 106 2.02 -16.11 3.15
C ARG A 106 3.06 -17.22 2.88
N PRO A 107 4.33 -17.12 3.31
CA PRO A 107 5.27 -18.25 3.21
C PRO A 107 4.85 -19.46 4.03
N LEU A 108 4.25 -19.24 5.20
CA LEU A 108 3.72 -20.31 6.07
C LEU A 108 2.58 -21.07 5.37
N LEU A 109 1.67 -20.35 4.70
CA LEU A 109 0.56 -20.91 3.93
C LEU A 109 1.03 -21.59 2.64
N ALA A 110 1.87 -20.92 1.85
CA ALA A 110 2.25 -21.35 0.50
C ALA A 110 3.11 -22.61 0.48
N ASN A 111 3.92 -22.82 1.52
CA ASN A 111 4.88 -23.94 1.54
C ASN A 111 4.45 -25.08 2.45
N ASN A 112 3.28 -24.99 3.11
CA ASN A 112 2.85 -25.93 4.14
C ASN A 112 4.02 -26.31 5.08
N CYS A 113 4.87 -25.34 5.43
CA CYS A 113 6.25 -25.56 5.89
C CYS A 113 6.35 -26.51 7.09
N TYR A 114 5.24 -26.67 7.82
CA TYR A 114 5.17 -27.44 9.05
C TYR A 114 4.06 -28.48 9.08
N GLY A 115 3.22 -28.58 8.04
CA GLY A 115 2.09 -29.53 8.03
C GLY A 115 1.11 -29.33 9.20
N SER A 116 0.89 -28.08 9.63
CA SER A 116 -0.04 -27.72 10.70
C SER A 116 -1.38 -27.28 10.10
N THR A 117 -2.39 -28.14 10.22
CA THR A 117 -3.77 -27.81 9.82
C THR A 117 -4.36 -26.73 10.72
N SER A 118 -4.01 -26.71 12.01
CA SER A 118 -4.45 -25.68 12.95
C SER A 118 -3.96 -24.29 12.56
N LEU A 119 -2.71 -24.14 12.12
CA LEU A 119 -2.18 -22.87 11.64
C LEU A 119 -2.86 -22.43 10.34
N GLN A 120 -3.08 -23.36 9.40
CA GLN A 120 -3.78 -23.07 8.15
C GLN A 120 -5.20 -22.55 8.41
N THR A 121 -5.97 -23.25 9.25
CA THR A 121 -7.32 -22.82 9.66
C THR A 121 -7.31 -21.51 10.44
N ALA A 122 -6.28 -21.22 11.23
CA ALA A 122 -6.18 -19.95 11.95
C ALA A 122 -5.90 -18.75 11.01
N LEU A 123 -5.30 -18.99 9.83
CA LEU A 123 -4.96 -17.97 8.84
C LEU A 123 -5.99 -17.84 7.70
N GLU A 124 -6.90 -18.80 7.53
CA GLU A 124 -7.98 -18.79 6.54
C GLU A 124 -9.06 -17.71 6.77
N PRO A 125 -9.58 -17.49 8.00
CA PRO A 125 -10.68 -16.56 8.26
C PRO A 125 -10.15 -15.15 8.49
N TYR A 126 -9.22 -14.68 7.67
CA TYR A 126 -8.93 -13.25 7.54
C TYR A 126 -9.80 -12.71 6.41
N PRO A 127 -11.12 -12.48 6.62
CA PRO A 127 -11.85 -11.61 5.73
C PRO A 127 -11.10 -10.28 5.74
N THR A 128 -10.88 -9.82 4.53
CA THR A 128 -10.05 -8.71 4.12
C THR A 128 -10.18 -7.55 5.08
N LEU A 129 -9.10 -7.23 5.82
CA LEU A 129 -8.93 -5.88 6.39
C LEU A 129 -9.21 -4.78 5.34
N SER A 130 -9.06 -5.12 4.05
CA SER A 130 -9.56 -4.37 2.91
C SER A 130 -11.03 -3.93 3.06
N ASP A 131 -11.96 -4.81 3.45
CA ASP A 131 -13.40 -4.49 3.51
C ASP A 131 -13.69 -3.43 4.59
N LEU A 132 -13.00 -3.53 5.73
CA LEU A 132 -13.06 -2.53 6.82
C LEU A 132 -12.49 -1.18 6.36
N LEU A 133 -11.43 -1.20 5.55
CA LEU A 133 -10.84 0.02 5.01
C LEU A 133 -11.66 0.65 3.90
N ASP A 134 -12.26 -0.16 3.03
CA ASP A 134 -13.17 0.32 1.99
C ASP A 134 -14.33 1.06 2.66
N THR A 135 -14.87 0.49 3.74
CA THR A 135 -15.89 1.15 4.58
C THR A 135 -15.42 2.49 5.17
N LEU A 136 -14.18 2.56 5.70
CA LEU A 136 -13.64 3.81 6.26
C LEU A 136 -13.32 4.85 5.17
N SER A 137 -12.84 4.40 4.02
CA SER A 137 -12.52 5.25 2.87
C SER A 137 -13.78 5.83 2.24
N ASP A 138 -14.83 5.03 2.11
CA ASP A 138 -16.14 5.45 1.61
C ASP A 138 -16.76 6.51 2.55
N ARG A 139 -16.71 6.28 3.88
CA ARG A 139 -17.18 7.28 4.87
C ARG A 139 -16.41 8.59 4.78
N ALA A 140 -15.08 8.54 4.64
CA ALA A 140 -14.26 9.74 4.49
C ALA A 140 -14.64 10.54 3.24
N GLN A 141 -14.94 9.83 2.13
CA GLN A 141 -15.39 10.44 0.89
C GLN A 141 -16.79 11.05 1.00
N GLU A 142 -17.74 10.36 1.66
CA GLU A 142 -19.09 10.88 1.93
C GLU A 142 -19.07 12.20 2.75
N THR A 143 -18.20 12.28 3.76
CA THR A 143 -18.01 13.53 4.52
C THR A 143 -17.44 14.66 3.67
N LYS A 144 -16.55 14.34 2.73
CA LYS A 144 -15.95 15.32 1.82
C LYS A 144 -16.97 15.85 0.82
N ASP A 145 -17.79 14.98 0.26
CA ASP A 145 -18.82 15.35 -0.71
C ASP A 145 -19.93 16.18 -0.05
N SER A 146 -20.25 15.88 1.21
CA SER A 146 -21.18 16.67 2.03
C SER A 146 -20.65 18.06 2.37
N ALA A 147 -19.33 18.21 2.53
CA ALA A 147 -18.68 19.50 2.83
C ALA A 147 -18.43 20.39 1.60
N SER A 148 -18.49 19.83 0.38
CA SER A 148 -18.04 20.51 -0.85
C SER A 148 -19.18 21.11 -1.71
N THR A 149 -20.29 21.51 -1.11
CA THR A 149 -21.40 22.18 -1.82
C THR A 149 -21.28 23.71 -1.73
N THR A 150 -20.29 24.36 -2.36
CA THR A 150 -20.44 25.72 -2.95
C THR A 150 -19.22 26.23 -3.77
N ILE A 151 -19.52 26.58 -5.05
CA ILE A 151 -18.89 27.55 -5.99
C ILE A 151 -17.53 27.25 -6.69
N PRO A 152 -17.20 27.89 -7.84
CA PRO A 152 -17.23 27.26 -9.17
C PRO A 152 -15.86 27.25 -9.90
N GLU A 153 -15.87 26.55 -11.03
CA GLU A 153 -14.89 26.49 -12.13
C GLU A 153 -13.85 27.62 -12.24
N HIS A 154 -12.59 27.28 -11.98
CA HIS A 154 -11.43 27.74 -12.76
C HIS A 154 -10.34 26.64 -12.75
N SER A 155 -10.54 25.62 -13.60
CA SER A 155 -9.69 24.43 -13.72
C SER A 155 -8.58 24.65 -14.76
N THR A 156 -7.48 25.28 -14.36
CA THR A 156 -6.24 25.37 -15.16
C THR A 156 -4.96 25.12 -14.36
N THR A 157 -5.01 24.72 -13.09
CA THR A 157 -3.79 24.66 -12.25
C THR A 157 -3.28 23.27 -11.92
N GLN A 158 -4.10 22.22 -12.03
CA GLN A 158 -3.72 20.89 -11.54
C GLN A 158 -3.03 20.00 -12.58
N SER A 159 -3.47 20.01 -13.84
CA SER A 159 -2.77 19.25 -14.90
C SER A 159 -1.36 19.80 -15.13
N ASP A 160 -1.20 21.12 -15.00
CA ASP A 160 0.10 21.79 -15.08
C ASP A 160 1.03 21.35 -13.94
N GLU A 161 0.52 21.20 -12.72
CA GLU A 161 1.33 20.74 -11.60
C GLU A 161 1.70 19.26 -11.72
N GLU A 162 0.79 18.40 -12.16
CA GLU A 162 1.10 17.00 -12.49
C GLU A 162 2.21 16.92 -13.53
N ARG A 163 2.12 17.74 -14.59
CA ARG A 163 3.15 17.84 -15.62
C ARG A 163 4.49 18.31 -15.07
N ARG A 164 4.52 19.34 -14.22
CA ARG A 164 5.77 19.83 -13.60
C ARG A 164 6.42 18.77 -12.71
N ARG A 165 5.63 17.99 -11.96
CA ARG A 165 6.16 16.88 -11.14
C ARG A 165 6.73 15.77 -12.02
N HIS A 166 6.03 15.40 -13.09
CA HIS A 166 6.53 14.46 -14.09
C HIS A 166 7.88 14.92 -14.67
N ASP A 167 7.94 16.15 -15.21
CA ASP A 167 9.14 16.68 -15.86
C ASP A 167 10.33 16.72 -14.88
N ARG A 168 10.09 17.14 -13.63
CA ARG A 168 11.10 17.13 -12.57
C ARG A 168 11.59 15.72 -12.24
N PHE A 169 10.67 14.77 -12.06
CA PHE A 169 11.01 13.38 -11.77
C PHE A 169 11.85 12.76 -12.88
N MET A 170 11.44 12.96 -14.14
CA MET A 170 12.18 12.42 -15.31
C MET A 170 13.58 13.03 -15.42
N GLN A 171 13.75 14.30 -15.05
CA GLN A 171 15.06 14.94 -15.01
C GLN A 171 15.95 14.33 -13.90
N GLU A 172 15.43 14.24 -12.67
CA GLU A 172 16.16 13.74 -11.49
C GLU A 172 16.50 12.25 -11.60
N GLN A 173 15.62 11.46 -12.21
CA GLN A 173 15.73 10.00 -12.31
C GLN A 173 16.09 9.52 -13.74
N SER A 174 16.66 10.38 -14.57
CA SER A 174 16.98 10.11 -15.99
C SER A 174 17.90 8.90 -16.22
N ALA A 175 18.71 8.50 -15.23
CA ALA A 175 19.52 7.27 -15.31
C ALA A 175 18.68 5.99 -15.24
N THR A 176 17.49 6.07 -14.65
CA THR A 176 16.61 4.95 -14.32
C THR A 176 15.32 4.97 -15.13
N PHE A 177 14.87 6.15 -15.58
CA PHE A 177 13.63 6.34 -16.31
C PHE A 177 13.84 7.13 -17.61
N SER A 178 13.12 6.74 -18.65
CA SER A 178 13.02 7.49 -19.91
C SER A 178 11.60 7.36 -20.50
N GLY A 179 11.39 7.83 -21.72
CA GLY A 179 10.07 7.76 -22.38
C GLY A 179 9.24 9.03 -22.20
N GLY A 180 7.91 8.88 -22.18
CA GLY A 180 6.96 9.99 -22.08
C GLY A 180 6.23 10.06 -20.73
N ASN A 181 5.05 10.67 -20.73
CA ASN A 181 4.23 10.91 -19.53
C ASN A 181 3.41 9.72 -19.03
N GLY A 182 3.45 8.58 -19.73
CA GLY A 182 2.76 7.37 -19.34
C GLY A 182 1.25 7.38 -19.54
N LEU A 183 0.65 8.39 -20.20
CA LEU A 183 -0.82 8.45 -20.37
C LEU A 183 -1.34 7.64 -21.57
N SER A 184 -0.45 7.09 -22.40
CA SER A 184 -0.76 6.12 -23.45
C SER A 184 0.41 5.15 -23.65
N MET A 185 0.21 4.09 -24.45
CA MET A 185 1.29 3.18 -24.83
C MET A 185 2.40 3.89 -25.63
N GLU A 186 2.04 4.89 -26.44
CA GLU A 186 2.99 5.68 -27.24
C GLU A 186 3.86 6.57 -26.37
N THR A 187 3.29 7.11 -25.28
CA THR A 187 4.01 7.95 -24.31
C THR A 187 4.43 7.20 -23.06
N ALA A 188 4.44 5.86 -23.09
CA ALA A 188 4.75 5.03 -21.92
C ALA A 188 6.09 5.41 -21.27
N ILE A 189 6.14 5.29 -19.95
CA ILE A 189 7.36 5.49 -19.16
C ILE A 189 8.21 4.24 -19.30
N ARG A 190 9.47 4.39 -19.69
CA ARG A 190 10.43 3.29 -19.81
C ARG A 190 11.24 3.16 -18.54
N LEU A 191 11.31 1.95 -18.01
CA LEU A 191 12.13 1.61 -16.87
C LEU A 191 13.47 1.05 -17.35
N HIS A 192 14.56 1.47 -16.73
CA HIS A 192 15.89 0.90 -16.95
C HIS A 192 16.27 0.07 -15.74
N SER A 193 16.10 -1.25 -15.81
CA SER A 193 16.51 -2.16 -14.75
C SER A 193 17.62 -3.12 -15.20
N PRO A 194 18.88 -2.91 -14.77
CA PRO A 194 19.97 -3.79 -15.16
C PRO A 194 19.81 -5.22 -14.61
N HIS A 195 18.96 -5.42 -13.60
CA HIS A 195 18.83 -6.68 -12.87
C HIS A 195 17.42 -7.31 -12.90
N GLY A 196 16.50 -6.80 -13.74
CA GLY A 196 15.22 -7.44 -14.08
C GLY A 196 14.18 -7.58 -12.95
N TYR A 197 14.56 -7.47 -11.67
CA TYR A 197 13.68 -7.67 -10.51
C TYR A 197 13.17 -6.39 -9.83
N ASP A 198 13.45 -5.22 -10.40
CA ASP A 198 13.21 -3.92 -9.76
C ASP A 198 12.13 -3.07 -10.46
N ALA A 199 11.38 -3.66 -11.40
CA ALA A 199 10.36 -2.93 -12.16
C ALA A 199 9.23 -2.41 -11.25
N VAL A 200 8.67 -3.28 -10.40
CA VAL A 200 7.56 -2.92 -9.49
C VAL A 200 7.95 -1.82 -8.50
N ALA A 201 9.16 -1.87 -7.94
CA ALA A 201 9.62 -0.82 -7.03
C ALA A 201 9.79 0.53 -7.75
N LYS A 202 10.24 0.51 -9.01
CA LYS A 202 10.37 1.71 -9.85
C LYS A 202 9.02 2.27 -10.29
N GLU A 203 8.06 1.41 -10.61
CA GLU A 203 6.67 1.81 -10.89
C GLU A 203 6.09 2.56 -9.69
N ASN A 204 6.20 1.99 -8.49
CA ASN A 204 5.75 2.63 -7.25
C ASN A 204 6.49 3.96 -6.99
N LEU A 205 7.82 3.98 -7.15
CA LEU A 205 8.61 5.21 -6.99
C LEU A 205 8.12 6.34 -7.92
N TYR A 206 7.81 6.03 -9.18
CA TYR A 206 7.25 6.99 -10.13
C TYR A 206 5.86 7.46 -9.69
N LEU A 207 4.97 6.53 -9.35
CA LEU A 207 3.58 6.85 -8.96
C LEU A 207 3.53 7.71 -7.70
N ASP A 208 4.30 7.37 -6.67
CA ASP A 208 4.38 8.13 -5.42
C ASP A 208 4.89 9.55 -5.63
N SER A 209 5.82 9.72 -6.58
CA SER A 209 6.43 11.02 -6.88
C SER A 209 5.54 11.92 -7.76
N VAL A 210 4.95 11.35 -8.81
CA VAL A 210 4.18 12.11 -9.81
C VAL A 210 2.72 12.25 -9.42
N TYR A 211 2.16 11.26 -8.73
CA TYR A 211 0.76 11.19 -8.28
C TYR A 211 0.67 10.88 -6.76
N PRO A 212 1.24 11.72 -5.89
CA PRO A 212 1.26 11.47 -4.45
C PRO A 212 -0.14 11.27 -3.88
N GLY A 213 -0.27 10.20 -3.09
CA GLY A 213 -1.52 9.77 -2.47
C GLY A 213 -2.48 9.02 -3.39
N CYS A 214 -2.07 8.71 -4.64
CA CYS A 214 -2.86 7.84 -5.50
C CYS A 214 -2.93 6.40 -4.95
N GLN A 215 -3.96 5.67 -5.35
CA GLN A 215 -4.10 4.24 -5.06
C GLN A 215 -4.13 3.46 -6.38
N ALA A 216 -3.34 2.41 -6.50
CA ALA A 216 -3.46 1.48 -7.62
C ALA A 216 -4.71 0.61 -7.42
N GLU A 217 -5.60 0.59 -8.42
CA GLU A 217 -6.86 -0.16 -8.39
C GLU A 217 -6.77 -1.46 -9.20
N ASN A 218 -6.09 -1.40 -10.35
CA ASN A 218 -6.01 -2.51 -11.27
C ASN A 218 -4.67 -2.49 -11.99
N GLN A 219 -4.11 -3.68 -12.26
CA GLN A 219 -2.87 -3.85 -12.99
C GLN A 219 -3.03 -4.91 -14.06
N SER A 220 -2.55 -4.64 -15.26
CA SER A 220 -2.65 -5.57 -16.37
C SER A 220 -1.47 -5.45 -17.31
N LEU A 221 -0.91 -6.59 -17.70
CA LEU A 221 0.12 -6.66 -18.72
C LEU A 221 -0.50 -6.70 -20.12
N LEU A 222 -0.12 -5.76 -20.98
CA LEU A 222 -0.64 -5.57 -22.33
C LEU A 222 0.44 -5.82 -23.38
N SER A 223 0.08 -6.54 -24.44
CA SER A 223 0.90 -6.70 -25.64
C SER A 223 0.58 -5.60 -26.63
N GLY A 224 1.56 -4.80 -27.02
CA GLY A 224 1.41 -3.80 -28.08
C GLY A 224 2.03 -4.23 -29.40
N LYS A 225 2.14 -3.26 -30.31
CA LYS A 225 2.73 -3.47 -31.65
C LYS A 225 4.21 -3.80 -31.53
N SER A 226 4.70 -4.58 -32.50
CA SER A 226 6.12 -4.95 -32.64
C SER A 226 6.72 -5.68 -31.43
N GLY A 227 5.88 -6.39 -30.67
CA GLY A 227 6.32 -7.18 -29.51
C GLY A 227 6.66 -6.36 -28.26
N ARG A 228 6.29 -5.06 -28.21
CA ARG A 228 6.39 -4.28 -26.97
C ARG A 228 5.40 -4.79 -25.94
N MET A 229 5.82 -4.80 -24.69
CA MET A 229 5.03 -5.20 -23.53
C MET A 229 4.88 -4.00 -22.61
N TYR A 230 3.65 -3.75 -22.16
CA TYR A 230 3.34 -2.63 -21.29
C TYR A 230 2.69 -3.14 -20.02
N ASP A 231 3.16 -2.66 -18.89
CA ASP A 231 2.38 -2.75 -17.67
C ASP A 231 1.46 -1.54 -17.57
N ARG A 232 0.15 -1.79 -17.47
CA ARG A 232 -0.87 -0.75 -17.32
C ARG A 232 -1.38 -0.78 -15.90
N ILE A 233 -1.22 0.33 -15.20
CA ILE A 233 -1.70 0.54 -13.84
C ILE A 233 -2.83 1.58 -13.87
N GLU A 234 -4.00 1.18 -13.42
CA GLU A 234 -5.13 2.05 -13.14
C GLU A 234 -4.96 2.64 -11.75
N ILE A 235 -4.89 3.97 -11.65
CA ILE A 235 -4.72 4.67 -10.37
C ILE A 235 -5.90 5.58 -10.09
N ARG A 236 -6.40 5.55 -8.85
CA ARG A 236 -7.34 6.56 -8.34
C ARG A 236 -6.55 7.73 -7.77
N THR A 237 -6.74 8.91 -8.34
CA THR A 237 -6.19 10.17 -7.84
C THR A 237 -7.29 11.02 -7.21
N LYS A 238 -6.93 12.09 -6.51
CA LYS A 238 -7.90 13.10 -6.03
C LYS A 238 -8.75 13.73 -7.15
N ASN A 239 -8.31 13.61 -8.41
CA ASN A 239 -8.93 14.18 -9.59
C ASN A 239 -9.67 13.13 -10.44
N GLY A 240 -9.85 11.92 -9.91
CA GLY A 240 -10.42 10.79 -10.61
C GLY A 240 -9.38 9.76 -11.05
N THR A 241 -9.84 8.79 -11.84
CA THR A 241 -9.04 7.64 -12.27
C THR A 241 -8.15 7.99 -13.46
N LYS A 242 -6.91 7.50 -13.46
CA LYS A 242 -5.93 7.64 -14.54
C LYS A 242 -5.36 6.28 -14.91
N MET A 243 -5.03 6.10 -16.18
CA MET A 243 -4.31 4.94 -16.68
C MET A 243 -2.85 5.31 -16.95
N ILE A 244 -1.93 4.66 -16.25
CA ILE A 244 -0.49 4.85 -16.42
C ILE A 244 0.10 3.62 -17.11
N TYR A 245 0.93 3.86 -18.11
CA TYR A 245 1.56 2.82 -18.92
C TYR A 245 3.08 2.87 -18.73
N PHE A 246 3.64 1.73 -18.32
CA PHE A 246 5.07 1.48 -18.23
C PHE A 246 5.49 0.53 -19.35
N ASP A 247 6.50 0.87 -20.13
CA ASP A 247 7.10 -0.02 -21.11
C ASP A 247 8.12 -0.92 -20.41
N VAL A 248 7.73 -2.18 -20.25
CA VAL A 248 8.48 -3.23 -19.54
C VAL A 248 9.10 -4.24 -20.52
N THR A 249 9.20 -3.86 -21.80
CA THR A 249 9.67 -4.75 -22.89
C THR A 249 11.07 -5.29 -22.60
N ASP A 250 12.01 -4.41 -22.26
CA ASP A 250 13.41 -4.79 -22.03
C ASP A 250 13.56 -5.61 -20.75
N ASP A 251 12.85 -5.24 -19.69
CA ASP A 251 12.87 -5.95 -18.41
C ASP A 251 12.37 -7.40 -18.56
N LEU A 252 11.25 -7.60 -19.27
CA LEU A 252 10.73 -8.95 -19.55
C LEU A 252 11.65 -9.76 -20.47
N LYS A 253 12.31 -9.11 -21.43
CA LYS A 253 13.29 -9.77 -22.29
C LYS A 253 14.49 -10.25 -21.47
N ASN A 254 15.04 -9.38 -20.62
CA ASN A 254 16.15 -9.71 -19.73
C ASN A 254 15.80 -10.86 -18.76
N LEU A 255 14.60 -10.83 -18.16
CA LEU A 255 14.13 -11.88 -17.27
C LEU A 255 14.04 -13.24 -17.98
N ARG A 256 13.54 -13.26 -19.22
CA ARG A 256 13.48 -14.49 -20.03
C ARG A 256 14.87 -15.03 -20.33
N GLU A 257 15.81 -14.17 -20.70
CA GLU A 257 17.20 -14.56 -20.97
C GLU A 257 17.91 -15.11 -19.73
N GLN A 258 17.72 -14.48 -18.56
CA GLN A 258 18.25 -14.98 -17.28
C GLN A 258 17.66 -16.34 -16.93
N THR A 259 16.34 -16.50 -17.07
CA THR A 259 15.65 -17.77 -16.78
C THR A 259 16.14 -18.90 -17.68
N GLN A 260 16.45 -18.62 -18.96
CA GLN A 260 17.04 -19.60 -19.88
C GLN A 260 18.46 -19.99 -19.48
N LYS A 261 19.31 -19.03 -19.08
CA LYS A 261 20.67 -19.30 -18.62
C LYS A 261 20.69 -20.21 -17.39
N THR A 262 19.82 -19.95 -16.41
CA THR A 262 19.75 -20.77 -15.19
C THR A 262 19.33 -22.22 -15.48
N LYS A 263 18.47 -22.46 -16.49
CA LYS A 263 18.08 -23.82 -16.90
C LYS A 263 19.19 -24.60 -17.61
N GLN A 264 20.22 -23.92 -18.09
CA GLN A 264 21.35 -24.52 -18.81
C GLN A 264 22.60 -24.70 -17.93
N ALA A 265 22.59 -24.19 -16.69
CA ALA A 265 23.67 -24.41 -15.74
C ALA A 265 23.63 -25.87 -15.25
N PRO A 266 24.73 -26.64 -15.40
CA PRO A 266 24.81 -28.05 -15.02
C PRO A 266 24.79 -28.27 -13.51
#